data_AF-A0A830CWD9-F1
#
_entry.id   AF-A0A830CWD9-F1
#
_cell.length_a   1.000
_cell.length_b   1.000
_cell.length_c   1.000
_cell.angle_alpha   90.00
_cell.angle_beta   90.00
_cell.angle_gamma   90.00
#
_symmetry.space_group_name_H-M   'P 1'
#
loop_
_entity.id
_entity.type
_entity.pdbx_description
1 polymer ?
#
loop_
_entity_poly.entity_id
_entity_poly.type
_entity_poly.pdbx_seq_one_letter_code
_entity_poly.pdbx_strand_id
1 'polypeptide(L)'
;MRERDILYSTEDVRQMELAICRGLEWRMRTVTPFLFVGFFIPFLELPLARSSVHDLIYKSQRDIAFIQYRLSVIAAFAMLTVSSGTRNKASISCKG
;
A
#
# COMPACT_ATOMS: atom_id res chain seq x y z
N MET A 1 4.74 33.50 -17.43
CA MET A 1 4.67 32.63 -16.24
C MET A 1 3.21 32.25 -16.11
N ARG A 2 2.84 30.97 -16.30
CA ARG A 2 1.41 30.57 -16.32
C ARG A 2 0.88 30.61 -14.89
N GLU A 3 -0.01 31.55 -14.64
CA GLU A 3 -0.83 31.68 -13.44
C GLU A 3 -1.63 30.38 -13.32
N ARG A 4 -1.17 29.48 -12.44
CA ARG A 4 -1.98 28.33 -12.04
C ARG A 4 -3.05 28.92 -11.14
N ASP A 5 -4.28 29.00 -11.63
CA ASP A 5 -5.44 29.32 -10.79
C ASP A 5 -5.36 28.46 -9.53
N ILE A 6 -5.09 29.10 -8.40
CA ILE A 6 -5.03 28.43 -7.11
C ILE A 6 -6.48 28.23 -6.71
N LEU A 7 -7.05 27.08 -7.08
CA LEU A 7 -8.48 26.76 -6.89
C LEU A 7 -8.89 26.72 -5.42
N TYR A 8 -7.93 26.65 -4.50
CA TYR A 8 -8.16 26.54 -3.07
C TYR A 8 -7.26 27.52 -2.32
N SER A 9 -7.86 28.33 -1.45
CA SER A 9 -7.16 29.19 -0.51
C SER A 9 -6.55 28.37 0.62
N THR A 10 -5.60 28.97 1.35
CA THR A 10 -5.05 28.40 2.59
C THR A 10 -6.14 28.15 3.63
N GLU A 11 -7.17 28.99 3.66
CA GLU A 11 -8.33 28.80 4.54
C GLU A 11 -9.15 27.57 4.13
N ASP A 12 -9.33 27.33 2.83
CA ASP A 12 -10.08 26.16 2.33
C ASP A 12 -9.39 24.86 2.72
N VAL A 13 -8.05 24.81 2.60
CA VAL A 13 -7.24 23.67 3.04
C VAL A 13 -7.38 23.46 4.55
N ARG A 14 -7.31 24.52 5.35
CA ARG A 14 -7.48 24.44 6.81
C ARG A 14 -8.86 23.90 7.21
N GLN A 15 -9.92 24.36 6.55
CA GLN A 15 -11.27 23.87 6.80
C GLN A 15 -11.40 22.39 6.43
N MET A 16 -10.85 21.98 5.30
CA MET A 16 -10.84 20.59 4.86
C MET A 16 -10.04 19.70 5.82
N GLU A 17 -8.87 20.15 6.28
CA GLU A 17 -8.06 19.45 7.27
C GLU A 17 -8.83 19.26 8.59
N LEU A 18 -9.42 20.32 9.13
CA LEU A 18 -10.21 20.23 10.38
C LEU A 18 -11.43 19.31 10.22
N ALA A 19 -12.10 19.34 9.06
CA ALA A 19 -13.22 18.45 8.77
C ALA A 19 -12.77 16.98 8.75
N ILE A 20 -11.63 16.66 8.12
CA ILE A 20 -11.05 15.32 8.08
C ILE A 20 -10.63 14.86 9.48
N CYS A 21 -9.89 15.70 10.23
CA CYS A 21 -9.48 15.42 11.60
C CYS A 21 -10.68 15.08 12.49
N ARG A 22 -11.75 15.89 12.41
CA ARG A 22 -12.97 15.69 13.19
C ARG A 22 -13.73 14.45 12.75
N GLY A 23 -13.89 14.22 11.45
CA GLY A 23 -14.58 13.04 10.91
C GLY A 23 -13.88 11.73 11.24
N LEU A 24 -12.55 11.75 11.37
CA LEU A 24 -11.74 10.62 11.82
C LEU A 24 -11.61 10.54 13.36
N GLU A 25 -12.31 11.38 14.13
CA GLU A 25 -12.20 11.44 15.60
C GLU A 25 -10.76 11.65 16.09
N TRP A 26 -9.95 12.41 15.34
CA TRP A 26 -8.52 12.60 15.57
C TRP A 26 -7.68 11.32 15.50
N ARG A 27 -8.26 10.21 15.02
CA ARG A 27 -7.59 8.92 14.85
C ARG A 27 -6.79 8.89 13.53
N MET A 28 -5.79 9.76 13.44
CA MET A 28 -4.88 9.88 12.29
C MET A 28 -3.93 8.70 12.10
N ARG A 29 -3.95 7.71 13.01
CA ARG A 29 -3.18 6.48 12.87
C ARG A 29 -3.84 5.58 11.83
N THR A 30 -3.65 5.92 10.56
CA THR A 30 -3.95 5.01 9.46
C THR A 30 -2.96 3.87 9.51
N VAL A 31 -3.45 2.69 9.85
CA VAL A 31 -2.67 1.46 9.68
C VAL A 31 -2.47 1.29 8.17
N THR A 32 -1.25 1.03 7.71
CA THR A 32 -0.97 0.76 6.30
C THR A 32 -0.57 -0.72 6.13
N PRO A 33 -0.84 -1.36 4.97
CA PRO A 33 -0.48 -2.76 4.77
C PRO A 33 1.03 -2.99 4.85
N PHE A 34 1.80 -1.94 4.58
CA PHE A 34 3.27 -1.91 4.64
C PHE A 34 3.81 -2.30 6.02
N LEU A 35 3.11 -1.92 7.10
CA LEU A 35 3.51 -2.29 8.47
C LEU A 35 3.45 -3.80 8.69
N PHE A 36 2.48 -4.47 8.06
CA PHE A 36 2.31 -5.93 8.17
C PHE A 36 3.29 -6.70 7.29
N VAL A 37 3.79 -6.11 6.20
CA VAL A 37 4.81 -6.77 5.36
C VAL A 37 6.02 -7.14 6.21
N GLY A 38 6.51 -6.22 7.05
CA GLY A 38 7.63 -6.48 7.97
C GLY A 38 7.39 -7.64 8.94
N PHE A 39 6.14 -7.81 9.40
CA PHE A 39 5.74 -8.92 10.28
C PHE A 39 5.78 -10.28 9.56
N PHE A 40 5.40 -10.34 8.29
CA PHE A 40 5.30 -11.60 7.53
C PHE A 40 6.62 -12.09 6.92
N ILE A 41 7.63 -11.23 6.80
CA ILE A 41 8.93 -11.59 6.23
C ILE A 41 9.61 -12.77 6.92
N PRO A 42 9.76 -12.80 8.27
CA PRO A 42 10.40 -13.93 8.94
C PRO A 42 9.64 -15.26 8.74
N PHE A 43 8.34 -15.22 8.47
CA PHE A 43 7.53 -16.43 8.28
C PHE A 43 7.73 -17.12 6.93
N LEU A 44 8.31 -16.44 5.94
CA LEU A 44 8.40 -16.98 4.58
C LEU A 44 9.78 -17.52 4.21
N GLU A 45 10.81 -17.33 5.04
CA GLU A 45 12.20 -17.81 4.85
C GLU A 45 12.80 -17.63 3.44
N LEU A 46 12.20 -16.77 2.61
CA LEU A 46 12.54 -16.56 1.21
C LEU A 46 13.15 -15.16 1.05
N PRO A 47 14.15 -14.99 0.16
CA PRO A 47 14.68 -13.68 -0.21
C PRO A 47 13.64 -12.94 -1.05
N LEU A 48 12.57 -12.49 -0.39
CA LEU A 48 11.44 -11.85 -1.02
C LEU A 48 11.77 -10.36 -1.12
N ALA A 49 11.82 -9.86 -2.36
CA ALA A 49 12.07 -8.45 -2.61
C ALA A 49 10.91 -7.64 -2.03
N ARG A 50 11.15 -6.99 -0.87
CA ARG A 50 10.18 -6.09 -0.22
C ARG A 50 9.59 -5.13 -1.25
N SER A 51 10.43 -4.57 -2.12
CA SER A 51 10.05 -3.66 -3.20
C SER A 51 8.91 -4.21 -4.08
N SER A 52 8.95 -5.50 -4.46
CA SER A 52 7.89 -6.11 -5.27
C SER A 52 6.56 -6.24 -4.54
N VAL A 53 6.58 -6.46 -3.22
CA VAL A 53 5.38 -6.49 -2.37
C VAL A 53 4.81 -5.08 -2.21
N HIS A 54 5.68 -4.09 -2.00
CA HIS A 54 5.28 -2.69 -1.93
C HIS A 54 4.63 -2.21 -3.23
N ASP A 55 5.20 -2.57 -4.39
CA ASP A 55 4.64 -2.23 -5.70
C ASP A 55 3.25 -2.84 -5.93
N LEU A 56 3.04 -4.06 -5.47
CA LEU A 56 1.74 -4.71 -5.58
C LEU A 56 0.70 -4.05 -4.66
N ILE A 57 1.08 -3.74 -3.42
CA ILE A 57 0.22 -2.99 -2.50
C ILE A 57 -0.13 -1.62 -3.10
N TYR A 58 0.85 -0.90 -3.65
CA TYR A 58 0.63 0.38 -4.31
C TYR A 58 -0.33 0.26 -5.51
N LYS A 59 -0.17 -0.79 -6.34
CA LYS A 59 -1.12 -1.05 -7.43
C LYS A 59 -2.52 -1.38 -6.93
N SER A 60 -2.63 -2.10 -5.82
CA SER A 60 -3.94 -2.47 -5.23
C SER A 60 -4.70 -1.29 -4.63
N GLN A 61 -4.01 -0.23 -4.18
CA GLN A 61 -4.65 0.98 -3.65
C GLN A 61 -5.47 1.76 -4.70
N ARG A 62 -5.22 1.54 -5.99
CA ARG A 62 -6.02 2.13 -7.07
C ARG A 62 -7.43 1.53 -7.16
N ASP A 63 -7.64 0.37 -6.57
CA ASP A 63 -8.94 -0.28 -6.52
C ASP A 63 -9.68 0.13 -5.23
N ILE A 64 -10.93 0.55 -5.38
CA ILE A 64 -11.82 0.94 -4.27
C ILE A 64 -12.08 -0.25 -3.34
N ALA A 65 -11.97 -1.49 -3.86
CA ALA A 65 -12.08 -2.70 -3.07
C ALA A 65 -11.03 -2.80 -1.96
N PHE A 66 -9.92 -2.06 -2.04
CA PHE A 66 -8.88 -2.01 -1.02
C PHE A 66 -9.41 -1.61 0.37
N ILE A 67 -10.45 -0.76 0.42
CA ILE A 67 -11.03 -0.26 1.68
C ILE A 67 -11.88 -1.34 2.39
N GLN A 68 -12.32 -2.36 1.67
CA GLN A 68 -13.22 -3.41 2.20
C GLN A 68 -12.48 -4.50 2.98
N TYR A 69 -11.18 -4.66 2.76
CA TYR A 69 -10.39 -5.74 3.36
C TYR A 69 -9.53 -5.25 4.53
N ARG A 70 -9.28 -6.13 5.49
CA ARG A 70 -8.30 -5.88 6.55
C ARG A 70 -6.91 -5.77 5.93
N LEU A 71 -6.15 -4.77 6.35
CA LEU A 71 -4.80 -4.48 5.84
C LEU A 71 -3.82 -5.64 6.03
N SER A 72 -4.02 -6.47 7.06
CA SER A 72 -3.25 -7.70 7.28
C SER A 72 -3.49 -8.75 6.18
N VAL A 73 -4.74 -8.89 5.70
CA VAL A 73 -5.11 -9.82 4.63
C VAL A 73 -4.49 -9.36 3.31
N ILE A 74 -4.54 -8.06 3.02
CA ILE A 74 -3.94 -7.47 1.81
C ILE A 74 -2.42 -7.69 1.82
N ALA A 75 -1.76 -7.45 2.96
CA ALA A 75 -0.32 -7.67 3.09
C ALA A 75 0.06 -9.15 2.92
N ALA A 76 -0.67 -10.07 3.55
CA ALA A 76 -0.45 -11.51 3.40
C ALA A 76 -0.68 -11.98 1.96
N PHE A 77 -1.73 -11.50 1.30
CA PHE A 77 -2.01 -11.81 -0.10
C PHE A 77 -0.92 -11.28 -1.03
N ALA A 78 -0.48 -10.03 -0.83
CA ALA A 78 0.61 -9.45 -1.61
C ALA A 78 1.93 -10.22 -1.42
N MET A 79 2.21 -10.68 -0.20
CA MET A 79 3.38 -11.53 0.09
C MET A 79 3.29 -12.88 -0.63
N LEU A 80 2.15 -13.56 -0.55
CA LEU A 80 1.93 -14.86 -1.18
C LEU A 80 2.01 -14.80 -2.71
N THR A 81 1.44 -13.77 -3.31
CA THR A 81 1.46 -13.56 -4.78
C THR A 81 2.85 -13.26 -5.30
N VAL A 82 3.66 -12.49 -4.57
CA VAL A 82 5.07 -12.27 -4.94
C VAL A 82 5.88 -13.56 -4.76
N SER A 83 5.65 -14.31 -3.67
CA SER A 83 6.29 -15.62 -3.43
C SER A 83 5.94 -16.68 -4.48
N SER A 84 4.69 -16.73 -4.96
CA SER A 84 4.30 -17.66 -6.03
C SER A 84 4.83 -17.21 -7.39
N GLY A 85 4.92 -15.90 -7.64
CA GLY A 85 5.53 -15.32 -8.84
C GLY A 85 7.03 -15.60 -8.97
N THR A 86 7.79 -15.54 -7.87
CA THR A 86 9.24 -15.87 -7.88
C THR A 86 9.48 -17.35 -8.15
N ARG A 87 8.60 -18.23 -7.65
CA ARG A 87 8.67 -19.67 -7.92
C ARG A 87 8.58 -20.00 -9.40
N ASN A 88 7.71 -19.30 -10.13
CA ASN A 88 7.57 -19.49 -11.58
C ASN A 88 8.79 -18.92 -12.36
N LYS A 89 9.41 -17.84 -11.88
CA LYS A 89 10.64 -17.27 -12.47
C LYS A 89 11.86 -18.17 -12.28
N ALA A 90 11.98 -18.83 -11.13
CA ALA A 90 13.06 -19.78 -10.87
C ALA A 90 13.01 -21.00 -11.81
N SER A 91 11.81 -21.48 -12.15
CA SER A 91 11.62 -22.59 -13.10
C SER A 91 12.04 -22.27 -14.54
N ILE A 92 12.06 -20.99 -14.92
CA ILE A 92 12.44 -20.56 -16.28
C ILE A 92 13.96 -20.35 -16.39
N SER A 93 14.65 -20.12 -15.27
CA SER A 93 16.11 -19.91 -15.25
C SER A 93 16.92 -21.22 -15.36
N CYS A 94 16.31 -22.39 -15.16
CA CYS A 94 16.99 -23.69 -15.30
C CYS A 94 16.81 -24.34 -16.68
N LYS A 95 16.29 -23.60 -17.67
CA LYS A 95 16.29 -24.01 -19.09
C LYS A 95 17.06 -22.98 -19.91
N GLY A 96 18.38 -23.03 -19.78
CA GLY A 96 19.34 -22.27 -20.57
C GLY A 96 20.63 -23.05 -20.65
#